data_AF-A0A645A0K8-F1
#
_entry.id   AF-A0A645A0K8-F1
#
_cell.length_a   1.000
_cell.length_b   1.000
_cell.length_c   1.000
_cell.angle_alpha   90.00
_cell.angle_beta   90.00
_cell.angle_gamma   90.00
#
_symmetry.space_group_name_H-M   'P 1'
#
loop_
_entity.id
_entity.type
_entity.pdbx_description
1 polymer ?
#
loop_
_entity_poly.entity_id
_entity_poly.type
_entity_poly.pdbx_seq_one_letter_code
_entity_poly.pdbx_strand_id
1 'polypeptide(L)'
;MVFADSAAKHSVPLFKKFSFQEDIPDWNAEGTTSTEEMVLITQSYKEVGQIMSSYVGIVRSDIRLQRAMDRLNILFRETENLFQRSVVSREICELRNIIKVGYMVIKQAMARKESRGLHYTIDYPDKDPDSTL
;
A
#
# COMPACT_ATOMS: atom_id res chain seq x y z
N MET A 1 -1.58 16.28 18.19
CA MET A 1 -0.37 17.08 18.49
C MET A 1 0.72 16.30 19.23
N VAL A 2 0.40 15.36 20.12
CA VAL A 2 1.41 14.64 20.94
C VAL A 2 2.48 13.90 20.11
N PHE A 3 2.09 13.08 19.13
CA PHE A 3 3.06 12.31 18.34
C PHE A 3 4.00 13.17 17.48
N ALA A 4 3.50 14.26 16.91
CA ALA A 4 4.31 15.17 16.10
C ALA A 4 5.37 15.87 16.94
N ASP A 5 5.01 16.35 18.14
CA ASP A 5 5.95 16.97 19.08
C ASP A 5 7.01 15.98 19.57
N SER A 6 6.61 14.76 19.95
CA SER A 6 7.55 13.70 20.34
C SER A 6 8.51 13.33 19.21
N ALA A 7 8.01 13.18 17.98
CA ALA A 7 8.84 12.88 16.82
C ALA A 7 9.83 14.03 16.52
N ALA A 8 9.41 15.28 16.64
CA ALA A 8 10.28 16.44 16.44
C ALA A 8 11.39 16.48 17.50
N LYS A 9 11.04 16.35 18.78
CA LYS A 9 12.01 16.33 19.90
C LYS A 9 13.05 15.22 19.76
N HIS A 10 12.66 14.07 19.22
CA HIS A 10 13.57 12.96 18.97
C HIS A 10 14.45 13.17 17.72
N SER A 11 13.90 13.74 16.64
CA SER A 11 14.62 13.90 15.36
C SER A 11 15.63 15.05 15.35
N VAL A 12 15.34 16.18 16.01
CA VAL A 12 16.23 17.35 16.07
C VAL A 12 17.66 17.03 16.55
N PRO A 13 17.88 16.28 17.66
CA PRO A 13 19.24 15.94 18.08
C PRO A 13 19.93 14.95 17.13
N LEU A 14 19.18 14.13 16.38
CA LEU A 14 19.71 13.18 15.41
C LEU A 14 20.12 13.85 14.10
N PHE A 15 19.41 14.92 13.69
CA PHE A 15 19.70 15.65 12.45
C PHE A 15 21.17 16.09 12.35
N LYS A 16 21.76 16.54 13.46
CA LYS A 16 23.17 16.96 13.54
C LYS A 16 24.18 15.83 13.30
N LYS A 17 23.75 14.58 13.33
CA LYS A 17 24.63 13.40 13.12
C LYS A 17 24.71 12.97 11.66
N PHE A 18 23.82 13.45 10.80
CA PHE A 18 23.79 13.07 9.39
C PHE A 18 24.48 14.14 8.55
N SER A 19 25.32 13.71 7.62
CA SER A 19 25.83 14.54 6.54
C SER A 19 24.83 14.59 5.39
N PHE A 20 24.85 15.70 4.63
CA PHE A 20 24.09 15.78 3.39
C PHE A 20 24.66 14.78 2.37
N GLN A 21 23.78 14.07 1.65
CA GLN A 21 24.20 13.16 0.58
C GLN A 21 24.22 13.92 -0.74
N GLU A 22 25.40 14.07 -1.33
CA GLU A 22 25.59 14.79 -2.60
C GLU A 22 25.52 13.85 -3.81
N ASP A 23 25.76 12.55 -3.61
CA ASP A 23 25.77 11.54 -4.67
C ASP A 23 24.37 11.00 -4.99
N ILE A 24 23.43 11.89 -5.31
CA ILE A 24 22.07 11.52 -5.75
C ILE A 24 22.02 11.59 -7.28
N PRO A 25 21.70 10.49 -7.98
CA PRO A 25 21.57 10.53 -9.44
C PRO A 25 20.40 11.40 -9.88
N ASP A 26 20.55 12.07 -11.02
CA ASP A 26 19.48 12.85 -11.64
C ASP A 26 18.30 11.95 -12.04
N TRP A 27 17.10 12.49 -11.90
CA TRP A 27 15.88 11.80 -12.30
C TRP A 27 15.80 11.71 -13.84
N ASN A 28 15.59 10.51 -14.39
CA ASN A 28 15.35 10.31 -15.81
C ASN A 28 13.84 10.30 -16.12
N ALA A 29 13.38 11.26 -16.94
CA ALA A 29 11.99 11.41 -17.37
C ALA A 29 11.78 11.21 -18.88
N GLU A 30 12.73 10.61 -19.60
CA GLU A 30 12.63 10.42 -21.05
C GLU A 30 11.48 9.47 -21.44
N GLY A 31 10.63 9.91 -22.39
CA GLY A 31 9.84 8.99 -23.21
C GLY A 31 8.32 9.03 -23.16
N THR A 32 7.64 10.06 -22.63
CA THR A 32 6.17 9.95 -22.46
C THR A 32 5.31 11.18 -22.67
N THR A 33 4.18 11.00 -23.38
CA THR A 33 2.83 11.36 -22.88
C THR A 33 1.73 10.58 -23.63
N SER A 34 0.60 10.26 -22.98
CA SER A 34 -0.69 9.95 -23.64
C SER A 34 -1.87 10.19 -22.68
N THR A 35 -2.95 10.82 -23.16
CA THR A 35 -4.21 11.01 -22.41
C THR A 35 -4.89 9.68 -22.05
N GLU A 36 -4.59 8.61 -22.80
CA GLU A 36 -5.14 7.26 -22.55
C GLU A 36 -4.70 6.71 -21.18
N GLU A 37 -3.54 7.13 -20.68
CA GLU A 37 -2.97 6.66 -19.40
C GLU A 37 -3.83 7.10 -18.20
N MET A 38 -4.44 8.28 -18.26
CA MET A 38 -5.23 8.83 -17.14
C MET A 38 -6.52 8.05 -16.90
N VAL A 39 -7.13 7.52 -17.96
CA VAL A 39 -8.32 6.66 -17.85
C VAL A 39 -7.95 5.35 -17.15
N LEU A 40 -6.81 4.75 -17.50
CA LEU A 40 -6.31 3.52 -16.88
C LEU A 40 -6.01 3.72 -15.39
N ILE A 41 -5.37 4.84 -15.04
CA ILE A 41 -5.08 5.18 -13.64
C ILE A 41 -6.39 5.33 -12.84
N THR A 42 -7.34 6.09 -13.38
CA THR A 42 -8.63 6.34 -12.72
C THR A 42 -9.42 5.05 -12.52
N GLN A 43 -9.41 4.16 -13.52
CA GLN A 43 -10.08 2.87 -13.43
C GLN A 43 -9.39 1.95 -12.41
N SER A 44 -8.06 1.84 -12.46
CA SER A 44 -7.28 1.06 -11.49
C SER A 44 -7.51 1.52 -10.06
N TYR A 45 -7.60 2.84 -9.83
CA TYR A 45 -7.92 3.40 -8.51
C TYR A 45 -9.26 2.88 -7.96
N LYS A 46 -10.31 2.88 -8.80
CA LYS A 46 -11.63 2.35 -8.44
C LYS A 46 -11.56 0.85 -8.15
N GLU A 47 -10.82 0.11 -8.95
CA GLU A 47 -10.67 -1.34 -8.78
C GLU A 47 -9.96 -1.70 -7.47
N VAL A 48 -8.89 -0.98 -7.10
CA VAL A 48 -8.27 -1.17 -5.77
C VAL A 48 -9.29 -0.90 -4.66
N GLY A 49 -10.04 0.19 -4.75
CA GLY A 49 -11.10 0.50 -3.77
C GLY A 49 -12.17 -0.59 -3.66
N GLN A 50 -12.58 -1.16 -4.80
CA GLN A 50 -13.53 -2.27 -4.84
C GLN A 50 -12.96 -3.56 -4.26
N ILE A 51 -11.69 -3.88 -4.53
CA ILE A 51 -11.01 -5.04 -3.95
C ILE A 51 -10.95 -4.92 -2.43
N MET A 52 -10.50 -3.77 -1.93
CA MET A 52 -10.35 -3.55 -0.49
C MET A 52 -11.69 -3.59 0.24
N SER A 53 -12.73 -2.95 -0.30
CA SER A 53 -14.07 -2.94 0.30
C SER A 53 -14.76 -4.30 0.21
N SER A 54 -14.63 -5.00 -0.91
CA SER A 54 -15.28 -6.30 -1.12
C SER A 54 -14.60 -7.41 -0.33
N TYR A 55 -13.28 -7.49 -0.29
CA TYR A 55 -12.59 -8.67 0.24
C TYR A 55 -11.87 -8.43 1.57
N VAL A 56 -11.53 -7.18 1.89
CA VAL A 56 -10.70 -6.79 3.04
C VAL A 56 -11.50 -5.92 4.03
N GLY A 57 -12.84 -5.98 3.93
CA GLY A 57 -13.79 -5.30 4.81
C GLY A 57 -13.81 -5.85 6.24
N ILE A 58 -14.88 -5.56 6.98
CA ILE A 58 -15.00 -5.90 8.41
C ILE A 58 -14.87 -7.42 8.62
N VAL A 59 -15.61 -8.20 7.83
CA VAL A 59 -15.61 -9.68 7.88
C VAL A 59 -14.68 -10.23 6.82
N ARG A 60 -13.66 -10.98 7.24
CA ARG A 60 -12.64 -11.56 6.36
C ARG A 60 -12.72 -13.08 6.36
N SER A 61 -12.13 -13.67 5.32
CA SER A 61 -11.85 -15.10 5.24
C SER A 61 -10.61 -15.34 4.37
N ASP A 62 -9.95 -16.46 4.56
CA ASP A 62 -8.75 -16.86 3.82
C ASP A 62 -9.03 -16.87 2.31
N ILE A 63 -10.19 -17.38 1.89
CA ILE A 63 -10.61 -17.39 0.47
C ILE A 63 -10.76 -15.96 -0.07
N ARG A 64 -11.38 -15.05 0.69
CA ARG A 64 -11.57 -13.65 0.25
C ARG A 64 -10.23 -12.92 0.18
N LEU A 65 -9.37 -13.10 1.18
CA LEU A 65 -8.06 -12.48 1.24
C LEU A 65 -7.14 -12.97 0.11
N GLN A 66 -7.16 -14.27 -0.20
CA GLN A 66 -6.44 -14.81 -1.34
C GLN A 66 -6.93 -14.19 -2.66
N ARG A 67 -8.25 -14.12 -2.87
CA ARG A 67 -8.84 -13.44 -4.03
C ARG A 67 -8.46 -11.96 -4.12
N ALA A 68 -8.38 -11.27 -2.98
CA ALA A 68 -7.94 -9.88 -2.93
C ALA A 68 -6.48 -9.75 -3.39
N MET A 69 -5.61 -10.61 -2.88
CA MET A 69 -4.18 -10.64 -3.20
C MET A 69 -3.95 -10.92 -4.69
N ASP A 70 -4.64 -11.91 -5.26
CA ASP A 70 -4.49 -12.28 -6.67
C ASP A 70 -4.88 -11.13 -7.60
N ARG A 71 -6.00 -10.45 -7.30
CA ARG A 71 -6.47 -9.29 -8.07
C ARG A 71 -5.58 -8.07 -7.90
N LEU A 72 -5.15 -7.79 -6.67
CA LEU A 72 -4.25 -6.67 -6.41
C LEU A 72 -2.89 -6.86 -7.10
N ASN A 73 -2.41 -8.09 -7.21
CA ASN A 73 -1.18 -8.42 -7.94
C ASN A 73 -1.27 -8.13 -9.45
N ILE A 74 -2.45 -8.29 -10.06
CA ILE A 74 -2.67 -7.91 -11.45
C ILE A 74 -2.51 -6.38 -11.59
N LEU A 75 -3.25 -5.61 -10.76
CA LEU A 75 -3.18 -4.15 -10.76
C LEU A 75 -1.76 -3.64 -10.47
N PHE A 76 -1.03 -4.31 -9.58
CA PHE A 76 0.37 -3.99 -9.30
C PHE A 76 1.24 -4.10 -10.56
N ARG A 77 1.14 -5.22 -11.29
CA ARG A 77 1.94 -5.46 -12.50
C ARG A 77 1.58 -4.48 -13.61
N GLU A 78 0.29 -4.22 -13.81
CA GLU A 78 -0.20 -3.26 -14.80
C GLU A 78 0.25 -1.83 -14.47
N THR A 79 0.12 -1.42 -13.20
CA THR A 79 0.55 -0.09 -12.75
C THR A 79 2.07 0.07 -12.86
N GLU A 80 2.85 -0.95 -12.54
CA GLU A 80 4.31 -0.88 -12.68
C GLU A 80 4.71 -0.83 -14.16
N ASN A 81 4.07 -1.61 -15.03
CA ASN A 81 4.30 -1.53 -16.47
C ASN A 81 3.98 -0.14 -17.02
N LEU A 82 2.85 0.43 -16.60
CA LEU A 82 2.46 1.80 -16.95
C LEU A 82 3.53 2.79 -16.44
N PHE A 83 3.94 2.69 -15.17
CA PHE A 83 4.94 3.59 -14.59
C PHE A 83 6.28 3.59 -15.32
N GLN A 84 6.72 2.44 -15.85
CA GLN A 84 7.98 2.35 -16.61
C GLN A 84 7.89 2.98 -18.00
N ARG A 85 6.68 3.14 -18.53
CA ARG A 85 6.42 3.71 -19.87
C ARG A 85 5.95 5.16 -19.80
N SER A 86 5.36 5.54 -18.66
CA SER A 86 4.70 6.82 -18.43
C SER A 86 5.61 7.88 -17.83
N VAL A 87 5.38 9.16 -18.13
CA VAL A 87 6.07 10.28 -17.48
C VAL A 87 5.52 10.28 -16.07
N VAL A 88 6.42 10.40 -15.11
CA VAL A 88 6.04 10.37 -13.71
C VAL A 88 5.10 11.53 -13.41
N SER A 89 3.85 11.17 -13.20
CA SER A 89 2.82 12.05 -12.70
C SER A 89 2.53 11.75 -11.24
N ARG A 90 1.88 12.70 -10.58
CA ARG A 90 1.43 12.53 -9.21
C ARG A 90 0.46 11.35 -9.10
N GLU A 91 -0.45 11.21 -10.06
CA GLU A 91 -1.56 10.27 -10.02
C GLU A 91 -1.07 8.82 -10.13
N ILE A 92 -0.09 8.53 -10.99
CA ILE A 92 0.48 7.19 -11.07
C ILE A 92 1.32 6.84 -9.83
N CYS A 93 2.03 7.82 -9.25
CA CYS A 93 2.73 7.65 -7.99
C CYS A 93 1.77 7.36 -6.83
N GLU A 94 0.66 8.09 -6.73
CA GLU A 94 -0.38 7.86 -5.72
C GLU A 94 -1.02 6.48 -5.89
N LEU A 95 -1.35 6.07 -7.13
CA LEU A 95 -1.88 4.73 -7.41
C LEU A 95 -0.90 3.63 -6.98
N ARG A 96 0.39 3.75 -7.33
CA ARG A 96 1.43 2.80 -6.89
C ARG A 96 1.50 2.71 -5.38
N ASN A 97 1.44 3.83 -4.67
CA ASN A 97 1.47 3.86 -3.22
C ASN A 97 0.24 3.19 -2.61
N ILE A 98 -0.95 3.45 -3.13
CA ILE A 98 -2.20 2.85 -2.66
C ILE A 98 -2.18 1.33 -2.84
N ILE A 99 -1.70 0.84 -3.99
CA ILE A 99 -1.55 -0.60 -4.23
C ILE A 99 -0.57 -1.22 -3.23
N LYS A 100 0.58 -0.59 -2.97
CA LYS A 100 1.57 -1.07 -1.99
C LYS A 100 1.00 -1.11 -0.58
N VAL A 101 0.26 -0.07 -0.17
CA VAL A 101 -0.41 -0.04 1.14
C VAL A 101 -1.47 -1.15 1.22
N GLY A 102 -2.29 -1.32 0.17
CA GLY A 102 -3.25 -2.41 0.08
C GLY A 102 -2.59 -3.78 0.22
N TYR A 103 -1.44 -4.00 -0.43
CA TYR A 103 -0.67 -5.24 -0.33
C TYR A 103 -0.23 -5.52 1.10
N MET A 104 0.32 -4.51 1.79
CA MET A 104 0.75 -4.66 3.19
C MET A 104 -0.43 -5.01 4.10
N VAL A 105 -1.59 -4.36 3.92
CA VAL A 105 -2.80 -4.64 4.70
C VAL A 105 -3.30 -6.07 4.44
N ILE A 106 -3.40 -6.51 3.18
CA ILE A 106 -3.85 -7.87 2.85
C ILE A 106 -2.88 -8.89 3.41
N LYS A 107 -1.57 -8.71 3.20
CA LYS A 107 -0.54 -9.62 3.69
C LYS A 107 -0.59 -9.76 5.22
N GLN A 108 -0.74 -8.65 5.92
CA GLN A 108 -0.90 -8.64 7.37
C GLN A 108 -2.18 -9.37 7.80
N ALA A 109 -3.29 -9.14 7.10
CA ALA A 109 -4.56 -9.80 7.38
C ALA A 109 -4.52 -11.31 7.12
N MET A 110 -3.79 -11.76 6.09
CA MET A 110 -3.59 -13.19 5.79
C MET A 110 -2.72 -13.89 6.83
N ALA A 111 -1.70 -13.18 7.33
CA ALA A 111 -0.76 -13.72 8.32
C ALA A 111 -1.38 -13.85 9.72
N ARG A 112 -2.38 -13.00 10.05
CA ARG A 112 -3.07 -13.05 11.34
C ARG A 112 -4.15 -14.15 11.31
N LYS A 113 -3.94 -15.19 12.12
CA LYS A 113 -4.83 -16.35 12.26
C LYS A 113 -5.62 -16.30 13.57
N GLU A 114 -6.20 -15.13 13.87
CA GLU A 114 -7.03 -14.88 15.04
C GLU A 114 -7.99 -13.72 14.75
N SER A 115 -9.04 -13.58 15.57
CA SER A 115 -9.89 -12.39 15.56
C SER A 115 -9.64 -11.52 16.80
N ARG A 116 -9.25 -10.27 16.59
CA ARG A 116 -8.90 -9.31 17.65
C ARG A 116 -9.20 -7.88 17.24
N GLY A 117 -9.97 -7.16 18.05
CA GLY A 117 -10.34 -5.77 17.79
C GLY A 117 -11.12 -5.61 16.48
N LEU A 118 -10.64 -4.76 15.57
CA LEU A 118 -11.26 -4.53 14.25
C LEU A 118 -10.86 -5.57 13.19
N HIS A 119 -9.94 -6.47 13.53
CA HIS A 119 -9.58 -7.59 12.67
C HIS A 119 -10.45 -8.80 13.04
N TYR A 120 -11.48 -9.06 12.23
CA TYR A 120 -12.34 -10.23 12.36
C TYR A 120 -12.24 -11.12 11.12
N THR A 121 -11.98 -12.41 11.33
CA THR A 121 -11.90 -13.44 10.29
C THR A 121 -12.73 -14.65 10.68
N ILE A 122 -13.56 -15.15 9.77
CA ILE A 122 -14.51 -16.24 10.06
C ILE A 122 -13.82 -17.59 10.21
N ASP A 123 -12.63 -17.75 9.62
CA ASP A 123 -11.88 -19.00 9.69
C ASP A 123 -11.16 -19.15 11.05
N TYR A 124 -10.95 -18.03 11.76
CA TYR A 124 -10.32 -17.97 13.08
C TYR A 124 -11.10 -16.97 13.96
N PRO A 125 -12.30 -17.33 14.44
CA PRO A 125 -13.21 -16.41 15.10
C PRO A 125 -12.77 -16.02 16.52
N ASP A 126 -11.91 -16.83 17.13
CA ASP A 126 -11.42 -16.62 18.49
C ASP A 126 -10.09 -15.85 18.51
N LYS A 127 -9.83 -15.20 19.63
CA LYS A 127 -8.56 -14.53 19.92
C LYS A 127 -7.53 -15.59 20.29
N ASP A 128 -6.34 -15.52 19.70
CA ASP A 128 -5.23 -16.41 20.05
C ASP A 128 -4.59 -15.93 21.36
N PRO A 129 -4.62 -16.73 22.45
CA PRO A 129 -4.05 -16.35 23.74
C PRO A 129 -2.51 -16.24 23.72
N ASP A 130 -1.83 -16.96 22.83
CA ASP A 130 -0.36 -17.02 22.76
C ASP A 130 0.22 -16.02 21.75
N SER A 131 -0.62 -15.35 20.96
CA SER A 131 -0.23 -14.29 20.04
C SER A 131 0.32 -13.08 20.79
N THR A 132 1.61 -12.78 20.59
CA THR A 132 2.34 -11.65 21.19
C THR A 132 2.05 -10.30 20.51
N LEU A 133 0.99 -10.21 19.71
CA LEU A 133 0.50 -8.96 19.11
C LEU A 133 -0.37 -8.15 20.08
#